data_AF-V4BF40-F1
#
_entry.id   AF-V4BF40-F1
#
_cell.length_a   1.000
_cell.length_b   1.000
_cell.length_c   1.000
_cell.angle_alpha   90.00
_cell.angle_beta   90.00
_cell.angle_gamma   90.00
#
_symmetry.space_group_name_H-M   'P 1'
#
loop_
_entity.id
_entity.type
_entity.pdbx_description
1 polymer ?
#
loop_
_entity_poly.entity_id
_entity_poly.type
_entity_poly.pdbx_seq_one_letter_code
_entity_poly.pdbx_strand_id
1 'polypeptide(L)'
;MIRHILKVYLRSLDCFTHPEASIEVCRNQQTTDLIKLNIKAKDQAMKFIPYMEEYCRIRIDHVSCDLRGWAAAKRDSCANDTVMGLRTELECSLLPDYCLENYTREVSVMCSVDKFKREQRDPNNIPESGHSHDHDDKNSATSVRFSLYFVLIFFSTRAL
;
A
#
# COMPACT_ATOMS: atom_id res chain seq x y z
N MET A 1 -21.61 2.11 7.03
CA MET A 1 -20.31 2.65 7.48
C MET A 1 -19.41 1.57 8.09
N ILE A 2 -19.59 1.14 9.34
CA ILE A 2 -18.73 0.10 10.01
C ILE A 2 -18.68 -1.23 9.24
N ARG A 3 -19.80 -1.64 8.63
CA ARG A 3 -19.93 -2.91 7.92
C ARG A 3 -19.02 -3.05 6.68
N HIS A 4 -18.58 -1.95 6.07
CA HIS A 4 -17.72 -1.98 4.87
C HIS A 4 -16.25 -2.19 5.23
N ILE A 5 -15.72 -1.41 6.18
CA ILE A 5 -14.36 -1.58 6.71
C ILE A 5 -14.18 -2.99 7.26
N LEU A 6 -15.14 -3.47 8.05
CA LEU A 6 -15.08 -4.82 8.62
C LEU A 6 -15.00 -5.89 7.52
N LYS A 7 -15.69 -5.72 6.39
CA LYS A 7 -15.60 -6.64 5.25
C LYS A 7 -14.23 -6.63 4.60
N VAL A 8 -13.63 -5.45 4.36
CA VAL A 8 -12.28 -5.37 3.79
C VAL A 8 -11.28 -6.03 4.73
N TYR A 9 -11.34 -5.72 6.02
CA TYR A 9 -10.44 -6.29 7.02
C TYR A 9 -10.56 -7.82 7.13
N LEU A 10 -11.78 -8.36 7.20
CA LEU A 10 -11.99 -9.80 7.25
C LEU A 10 -11.52 -10.50 5.97
N ARG A 11 -11.71 -9.88 4.80
CA ARG A 11 -11.18 -10.40 3.53
C ARG A 11 -9.66 -10.34 3.48
N SER A 12 -9.03 -9.29 4.00
CA SER A 12 -7.58 -9.20 4.13
C SER A 12 -7.03 -10.29 5.03
N LEU A 13 -7.69 -10.59 6.15
CA LEU A 13 -7.29 -11.71 7.01
C LEU A 13 -7.35 -13.03 6.26
N ASP A 14 -8.44 -13.32 5.56
CA ASP A 14 -8.59 -14.55 4.77
C ASP A 14 -7.55 -14.65 3.64
N CYS A 15 -7.28 -13.54 2.94
CA CYS A 15 -6.23 -13.50 1.94
C CYS A 15 -4.87 -13.80 2.58
N PHE A 16 -4.46 -13.05 3.61
CA PHE A 16 -3.07 -13.05 4.10
C PHE A 16 -2.71 -14.16 5.09
N THR A 17 -3.68 -14.91 5.62
CA THR A 17 -3.41 -16.02 6.57
C THR A 17 -2.69 -17.21 5.94
N HIS A 18 -2.88 -17.44 4.64
CA HIS A 18 -2.37 -18.63 3.97
C HIS A 18 -1.45 -18.25 2.80
N PRO A 19 -0.21 -17.83 3.05
CA PRO A 19 0.73 -17.50 1.99
C PRO A 19 0.95 -18.70 1.07
N GLU A 20 0.97 -18.45 -0.24
CA GLU A 20 1.37 -19.48 -1.22
C GLU A 20 2.88 -19.74 -1.14
N ALA A 21 3.33 -20.86 -1.70
CA ALA A 21 4.74 -21.24 -1.69
C ALA A 21 5.66 -20.17 -2.28
N SER A 22 5.20 -19.42 -3.30
CA SER A 22 5.95 -18.32 -3.93
C SER A 22 6.24 -17.19 -2.93
N ILE A 23 5.27 -16.84 -2.08
CA ILE A 23 5.39 -15.81 -1.04
C ILE A 23 6.35 -16.27 0.05
N GLU A 24 6.26 -17.53 0.46
CA GLU A 24 7.17 -18.11 1.45
C GLU A 24 8.62 -18.14 0.95
N VAL A 25 8.85 -18.40 -0.34
CA VAL A 25 10.17 -18.26 -0.96
C VAL A 25 10.69 -16.82 -0.83
N CYS A 26 9.87 -15.81 -1.11
CA CYS A 26 10.26 -14.40 -0.96
C CYS A 26 10.66 -14.05 0.49
N ARG A 27 9.94 -14.57 1.48
CA ARG A 27 10.19 -14.32 2.92
C ARG A 27 11.45 -15.03 3.41
N ASN A 28 11.63 -16.29 3.00
CA ASN A 28 12.82 -17.06 3.35
C ASN A 28 14.09 -16.46 2.71
N GLN A 29 13.98 -15.99 1.46
CA GLN A 29 15.08 -15.33 0.78
C GLN A 29 15.48 -14.03 1.48
N GLN A 30 14.52 -13.16 1.81
CA GLN A 30 14.77 -11.93 2.57
C GLN A 30 15.45 -12.22 3.91
N THR A 31 14.93 -13.20 4.67
CA THR A 31 15.51 -13.59 5.96
C THR A 31 16.96 -14.04 5.79
N THR A 32 17.21 -14.89 4.79
CA THR A 32 18.55 -15.38 4.47
C THR A 32 19.50 -14.24 4.10
N ASP A 33 19.06 -13.31 3.27
CA ASP A 33 19.89 -12.20 2.81
C ASP A 33 20.18 -11.18 3.91
N LEU A 34 19.21 -10.90 4.78
CA LEU A 34 19.42 -10.05 5.96
C LEU A 34 20.38 -10.72 6.96
N ILE A 35 20.29 -12.03 7.18
CA ILE A 35 21.26 -12.75 8.02
C ILE A 35 22.67 -12.62 7.42
N LYS A 36 22.82 -12.87 6.11
CA LYS A 36 24.11 -12.73 5.42
C LYS A 36 24.65 -11.30 5.49
N LEU A 37 23.80 -10.29 5.33
CA LEU A 37 24.19 -8.89 5.47
C LEU A 37 24.69 -8.61 6.89
N ASN A 38 23.99 -9.07 7.92
CA ASN A 38 24.41 -8.85 9.31
C ASN A 38 25.75 -9.54 9.64
N ILE A 39 25.96 -10.76 9.13
CA ILE A 39 27.25 -11.46 9.25
C ILE A 39 28.35 -10.66 8.55
N LYS A 40 28.15 -10.30 7.27
CA LYS A 40 29.10 -9.51 6.49
C LYS A 40 29.41 -8.17 7.15
N ALA A 41 28.39 -7.51 7.70
CA ALA A 41 28.54 -6.22 8.35
C ALA A 41 29.41 -6.31 9.60
N LYS A 42 29.24 -7.37 10.39
CA LYS A 42 30.07 -7.65 11.55
C LYS A 42 31.50 -8.00 11.17
N ASP A 43 31.67 -8.93 10.22
CA ASP A 43 32.99 -9.45 9.84
C ASP A 43 33.87 -8.38 9.17
N GLN A 44 33.26 -7.43 8.47
CA GLN A 44 33.96 -6.38 7.73
C GLN A 44 33.93 -5.01 8.42
N ALA A 45 33.41 -4.92 9.65
CA ALA A 45 33.17 -3.64 10.35
C ALA A 45 32.49 -2.61 9.43
N MET A 46 31.45 -3.06 8.72
CA MET A 46 30.79 -2.27 7.69
C MET A 46 30.20 -0.98 8.28
N LYS A 47 30.47 0.13 7.60
CA LYS A 47 29.91 1.43 7.97
C LYS A 47 28.42 1.49 7.66
N PHE A 48 27.74 2.42 8.32
CA PHE A 48 26.30 2.62 8.20
C PHE A 48 25.81 2.77 6.76
N ILE A 49 26.43 3.63 5.95
CA ILE A 49 25.97 3.90 4.57
C ILE A 49 25.99 2.63 3.70
N PRO A 50 27.12 1.90 3.55
CA PRO A 50 27.15 0.65 2.79
C PRO A 50 26.20 -0.43 3.33
N TYR A 51 25.98 -0.47 4.65
CA TYR A 51 25.01 -1.39 5.25
C TYR A 51 23.59 -1.05 4.81
N MET A 52 23.23 0.23 4.88
CA MET A 52 21.89 0.70 4.53
C MET A 52 21.61 0.57 3.03
N GLU A 53 22.59 0.79 2.16
CA GLU A 53 22.44 0.54 0.72
C GLU A 53 22.05 -0.91 0.43
N GLU A 54 22.77 -1.87 1.03
CA GLU A 54 22.49 -3.30 0.84
C GLU A 54 21.18 -3.72 1.54
N TYR A 55 20.88 -3.16 2.72
CA TYR A 55 19.62 -3.36 3.41
C TYR A 55 18.44 -2.90 2.53
N CYS A 56 18.51 -1.69 1.97
CA CYS A 56 17.47 -1.15 1.12
C CYS A 56 17.28 -2.01 -0.13
N ARG A 57 18.37 -2.45 -0.78
CA ARG A 57 18.29 -3.37 -1.91
C ARG A 57 17.52 -4.65 -1.54
N ILE A 58 17.91 -5.32 -0.45
CA ILE A 58 17.24 -6.55 0.03
C ILE A 58 15.76 -6.30 0.34
N ARG A 59 15.42 -5.19 0.99
CA ARG A 59 14.03 -4.87 1.33
C ARG A 59 13.19 -4.54 0.11
N ILE A 60 13.69 -3.75 -0.83
CA ILE A 60 13.00 -3.40 -2.08
C ILE A 60 12.75 -4.66 -2.91
N ASP A 61 13.76 -5.53 -3.04
CA ASP A 61 13.64 -6.81 -3.73
C ASP A 61 12.56 -7.70 -3.06
N HIS A 62 12.54 -7.74 -1.72
CA HIS A 62 11.53 -8.48 -0.97
C HIS A 62 10.11 -7.93 -1.20
N VAL A 63 9.90 -6.62 -1.07
CA VAL A 63 8.59 -5.99 -1.29
C VAL A 63 8.09 -6.29 -2.70
N SER A 64 8.96 -6.19 -3.71
CA SER A 64 8.64 -6.55 -5.10
C SER A 64 8.25 -8.03 -5.26
N CYS A 65 8.96 -8.93 -4.59
CA CYS A 65 8.69 -10.36 -4.62
C CYS A 65 7.36 -10.70 -3.93
N ASP A 66 7.16 -10.21 -2.70
CA ASP A 66 5.97 -10.47 -1.88
C ASP A 66 4.71 -9.94 -2.59
N LEU A 67 4.71 -8.68 -3.03
CA LEU A 67 3.54 -8.10 -3.71
C LEU A 67 3.19 -8.82 -5.01
N ARG A 68 4.18 -9.29 -5.78
CA ARG A 68 3.92 -10.12 -6.98
C ARG A 68 3.35 -11.48 -6.61
N GLY A 69 3.87 -12.11 -5.55
CA GLY A 69 3.36 -13.39 -5.05
C GLY A 69 1.89 -13.28 -4.64
N TRP A 70 1.53 -12.23 -3.92
CA TRP A 70 0.14 -11.96 -3.52
C TRP A 70 -0.77 -11.62 -4.70
N ALA A 71 -0.30 -10.80 -5.66
CA ALA A 71 -1.07 -10.47 -6.85
C ALA A 71 -1.31 -11.68 -7.77
N ALA A 72 -0.40 -12.66 -7.76
CA ALA A 72 -0.54 -13.91 -8.52
C ALA A 72 -1.36 -14.99 -7.78
N ALA A 73 -1.65 -14.79 -6.50
CA ALA A 73 -2.36 -15.78 -5.70
C ALA A 73 -3.78 -15.99 -6.22
N LYS A 74 -4.17 -17.26 -6.44
CA LYS A 74 -5.46 -17.60 -7.10
C LYS A 74 -6.63 -17.67 -6.11
N ARG A 75 -6.65 -16.79 -5.11
CA ARG A 75 -7.71 -16.74 -4.09
C ARG A 75 -8.62 -15.56 -4.31
N ASP A 76 -9.93 -15.81 -4.24
CA ASP A 76 -10.96 -14.80 -4.40
C ASP A 76 -10.84 -13.65 -3.38
N SER A 77 -10.38 -13.94 -2.18
CA SER A 77 -10.13 -12.92 -1.14
C SER A 77 -8.96 -11.99 -1.48
N CYS A 78 -8.01 -12.43 -2.30
CA CYS A 78 -6.87 -11.64 -2.76
C CYS A 78 -7.13 -10.88 -4.06
N ALA A 79 -8.16 -11.24 -4.84
CA ALA A 79 -8.51 -10.59 -6.10
C ALA A 79 -9.02 -9.14 -5.95
N ASN A 80 -9.22 -8.67 -4.72
CA ASN A 80 -9.72 -7.34 -4.45
C ASN A 80 -8.57 -6.33 -4.31
N ASP A 81 -8.53 -5.33 -5.20
CA ASP A 81 -7.53 -4.26 -5.19
C ASP A 81 -7.43 -3.51 -3.86
N THR A 82 -8.53 -3.34 -3.13
CA THR A 82 -8.55 -2.68 -1.82
C THR A 82 -7.87 -3.54 -0.74
N VAL A 83 -8.04 -4.87 -0.81
CA VAL A 83 -7.31 -5.82 0.04
C VAL A 83 -5.81 -5.77 -0.29
N MET A 84 -5.47 -5.81 -1.58
CA MET A 84 -4.08 -5.71 -2.02
C MET A 84 -3.44 -4.37 -1.67
N GLY A 85 -4.19 -3.27 -1.74
CA GLY A 85 -3.71 -1.95 -1.35
C GLY A 85 -3.36 -1.85 0.14
N LEU A 86 -4.06 -2.58 1.02
CA LEU A 86 -3.67 -2.69 2.43
C LEU A 86 -2.32 -3.39 2.59
N ARG A 87 -2.06 -4.46 1.81
CA ARG A 87 -0.76 -5.15 1.86
C ARG A 87 0.36 -4.27 1.33
N THR A 88 0.14 -3.62 0.20
CA THR A 88 1.10 -2.68 -0.38
C THR A 88 1.43 -1.57 0.60
N GLU A 89 0.42 -0.96 1.23
CA GLU A 89 0.64 0.06 2.25
C GLU A 89 1.47 -0.47 3.44
N LEU A 90 1.14 -1.65 3.96
CA LEU A 90 1.89 -2.27 5.06
C LEU A 90 3.36 -2.48 4.68
N GLU A 91 3.63 -3.18 3.58
CA GLU A 91 5.00 -3.50 3.17
C GLU A 91 5.83 -2.23 2.91
N CYS A 92 5.22 -1.21 2.31
CA CYS A 92 5.87 0.07 2.04
C CYS A 92 6.10 0.90 3.33
N SER A 93 5.21 0.82 4.32
CA SER A 93 5.38 1.50 5.61
C SER A 93 6.51 0.92 6.47
N LEU A 94 6.93 -0.31 6.17
CA LEU A 94 8.05 -0.98 6.84
C LEU A 94 9.41 -0.70 6.19
N LEU A 95 9.44 0.04 5.08
CA LEU A 95 10.69 0.53 4.51
C LEU A 95 11.22 1.71 5.32
N PRO A 96 12.50 1.71 5.72
CA PRO A 96 13.11 2.88 6.36
C PRO A 96 13.08 4.12 5.46
N ASP A 97 12.96 5.31 6.06
CA ASP A 97 12.98 6.59 5.34
C ASP A 97 14.21 6.72 4.43
N TYR A 98 15.38 6.25 4.89
CA TYR A 98 16.59 6.20 4.08
C TYR A 98 16.38 5.50 2.73
N CYS A 99 15.61 4.41 2.69
CA CYS A 99 15.32 3.70 1.44
C CYS A 99 14.35 4.49 0.56
N LEU A 100 13.34 5.13 1.16
CA LEU A 100 12.37 5.95 0.42
C LEU A 100 13.04 7.17 -0.26
N GLU A 101 13.98 7.79 0.45
CA GLU A 101 14.70 8.99 0.01
C GLU A 101 15.78 8.68 -1.03
N ASN A 102 16.51 7.56 -0.89
CA ASN A 102 17.67 7.26 -1.74
C ASN A 102 17.34 6.32 -2.92
N TYR A 103 16.22 5.60 -2.87
CA TYR A 103 15.78 4.66 -3.93
C TYR A 103 14.39 5.03 -4.45
N THR A 104 14.12 6.32 -4.59
CA THR A 104 12.79 6.83 -4.94
C THR A 104 12.27 6.26 -6.25
N ARG A 105 13.14 6.01 -7.24
CA ARG A 105 12.71 5.46 -8.54
C ARG A 105 12.17 4.04 -8.40
N GLU A 106 12.86 3.19 -7.66
CA GLU A 106 12.51 1.79 -7.44
C GLU A 106 11.28 1.69 -6.53
N VAL A 107 11.28 2.47 -5.46
CA VAL A 107 10.21 2.48 -4.45
C VAL A 107 8.93 3.09 -5.00
N SER A 108 8.97 4.22 -5.72
CA SER A 108 7.75 4.90 -6.22
C SER A 108 6.92 4.04 -7.16
N VAL A 109 7.53 3.12 -7.90
CA VAL A 109 6.81 2.18 -8.76
C VAL A 109 5.92 1.25 -7.93
N MET A 110 6.31 0.90 -6.71
CA MET A 110 5.60 -0.07 -5.86
C MET A 110 4.79 0.58 -4.75
N CYS A 111 5.32 1.67 -4.18
CA CYS A 111 4.85 2.32 -2.96
C CYS A 111 4.19 3.68 -3.21
N SER A 112 3.56 3.86 -4.37
CA SER A 112 2.78 5.06 -4.66
C SER A 112 1.45 5.04 -3.92
N VAL A 113 1.02 6.21 -3.43
CA VAL A 113 -0.15 6.35 -2.55
C VAL A 113 -1.45 5.88 -3.24
N ASP A 114 -1.54 6.00 -4.55
CA ASP A 114 -2.67 5.49 -5.36
C ASP A 114 -2.82 3.97 -5.28
N LYS A 115 -1.71 3.25 -5.05
CA LYS A 115 -1.72 1.78 -4.86
C LYS A 115 -2.23 1.37 -3.49
N PHE A 116 -2.26 2.27 -2.51
CA PHE A 116 -2.73 1.94 -1.16
C PHE A 116 -4.26 1.84 -1.06
N LYS A 117 -4.99 2.36 -2.06
CA LYS A 117 -6.46 2.32 -2.11
C LYS A 117 -7.13 2.84 -0.83
N ARG A 118 -6.56 3.87 -0.19
CA ARG A 118 -7.05 4.44 1.09
C ARG A 118 -8.49 4.92 0.99
N GLU A 119 -8.83 5.63 -0.08
CA GLU A 119 -10.16 6.18 -0.31
C GLU A 119 -11.25 5.10 -0.35
N GLN A 120 -10.95 3.93 -0.92
CA GLN A 120 -11.89 2.81 -1.04
C GLN A 120 -12.11 2.06 0.29
N ARG A 121 -11.25 2.35 1.28
CA ARG A 121 -11.35 1.88 2.66
C ARG A 121 -11.96 2.94 3.58
N ASP A 122 -12.11 4.18 3.11
CA ASP A 122 -12.69 5.25 3.90
C ASP A 122 -14.18 4.95 4.12
N PRO A 123 -14.64 4.86 5.39
CA PRO A 123 -16.05 4.67 5.72
C PRO A 123 -16.99 5.71 5.12
N ASN A 124 -16.47 6.90 4.81
CA ASN A 124 -17.22 8.05 4.33
C ASN A 124 -17.20 8.19 2.80
N ASN A 125 -16.32 7.46 2.10
CA ASN A 125 -16.38 7.37 0.64
C ASN A 125 -17.46 6.37 0.24
N ILE A 126 -18.58 6.87 -0.24
CA ILE A 126 -19.57 6.08 -0.97
C ILE A 126 -19.05 5.98 -2.40
N PRO A 127 -18.72 4.77 -2.91
CA PRO A 127 -18.47 4.62 -4.34
C PRO A 127 -19.77 4.99 -5.04
N GLU A 128 -19.75 6.01 -5.91
CA GLU A 128 -20.84 6.22 -6.86
C GLU A 128 -21.03 4.90 -7.61
N SER A 129 -22.17 4.26 -7.37
CA SER A 129 -22.50 2.96 -7.92
C SER A 129 -22.37 3.00 -9.44
N GLY A 130 -21.51 2.15 -9.99
CA GLY A 130 -21.48 1.85 -11.41
C GLY A 130 -22.87 1.44 -11.88
N HIS A 131 -23.39 2.16 -12.86
CA HIS A 131 -24.61 1.84 -13.59
C HIS A 131 -24.58 0.40 -14.09
N SER A 132 -25.46 -0.44 -13.56
CA SER A 132 -26.05 -1.51 -14.35
C SER A 132 -26.80 -0.85 -15.51
N HIS A 133 -26.39 -1.17 -16.74
CA HIS A 133 -27.15 -0.90 -17.95
C HIS A 133 -28.51 -1.59 -17.81
N ASP A 134 -29.55 -0.83 -17.53
CA ASP A 134 -30.92 -1.20 -17.87
C ASP A 134 -31.52 -0.08 -18.71
N HIS A 135 -31.94 -0.47 -19.92
CA HIS A 135 -32.77 0.32 -20.81
C HIS A 135 -34.13 0.58 -20.13
N ASP A 136 -34.47 1.85 -19.88
CA ASP A 136 -35.54 2.54 -20.63
C ASP A 136 -35.93 3.90 -20.02
N ASP A 137 -35.97 4.87 -20.92
CA ASP A 137 -36.83 6.05 -21.02
C ASP A 137 -37.03 7.08 -19.88
N LYS A 138 -36.57 8.28 -20.24
CA LYS A 138 -37.24 9.60 -20.15
C LYS A 138 -37.14 10.44 -18.87
N ASN A 139 -36.52 11.61 -19.12
CA ASN A 139 -36.76 12.94 -18.60
C ASN A 139 -35.92 13.44 -17.40
N SER A 140 -35.15 14.48 -17.76
CA SER A 140 -35.00 15.75 -17.04
C SER A 140 -33.85 15.89 -16.05
N ALA A 141 -32.75 16.42 -16.59
CA ALA A 141 -32.01 17.58 -16.09
C ALA A 141 -31.92 17.81 -14.57
N THR A 142 -30.71 17.74 -14.01
CA THR A 142 -29.93 18.94 -13.68
C THR A 142 -28.54 18.56 -13.15
N SER A 143 -27.52 19.04 -13.86
CA SER A 143 -26.13 19.10 -13.40
C SER A 143 -26.02 20.19 -12.35
N VAL A 144 -25.52 19.88 -11.16
CA VAL A 144 -25.12 20.89 -10.19
C VAL A 144 -23.65 20.68 -9.85
N ARG A 145 -22.81 21.49 -10.49
CA ARG A 145 -21.43 21.76 -10.08
C ARG A 145 -21.48 22.53 -8.76
N PHE A 146 -20.88 22.00 -7.70
CA PHE A 146 -20.57 22.81 -6.52
C PHE A 146 -19.06 23.09 -6.47
N SER A 147 -18.72 24.32 -6.84
CA SER A 147 -17.38 24.89 -6.73
C SER A 147 -17.01 25.19 -5.28
N LEU A 148 -15.75 24.87 -4.98
CA LEU A 148 -14.87 25.36 -3.91
C LEU A 148 -15.25 26.73 -3.32
N TYR A 149 -15.53 26.79 -2.01
CA TYR A 149 -15.22 27.92 -1.14
C TYR A 149 -15.26 27.48 0.33
N PHE A 150 -14.13 27.57 1.04
CA PHE A 150 -13.97 27.90 2.47
C PHE A 150 -12.45 27.80 2.76
N VAL A 151 -11.67 28.80 2.35
CA VAL A 151 -11.30 30.00 3.13
C VAL A 151 -10.64 29.65 4.46
N LEU A 152 -9.32 29.75 4.41
CA LEU A 152 -8.36 29.90 5.51
C LEU A 152 -8.86 30.87 6.58
N ILE A 153 -9.16 30.37 7.78
CA ILE A 153 -9.14 31.17 9.00
C ILE A 153 -8.67 30.26 10.14
N PHE A 154 -7.37 30.24 10.42
CA PHE A 154 -6.79 30.12 11.78
C PHE A 154 -5.28 30.43 11.70
N PHE A 155 -4.94 31.61 11.19
CA PHE A 155 -3.73 32.31 11.57
C PHE A 155 -4.12 33.73 11.93
N SER A 156 -3.55 34.24 13.02
CA SER A 156 -3.60 35.62 13.54
C SER A 156 -4.72 35.94 14.53
N THR A 157 -4.42 35.78 15.83
CA THR A 157 -4.55 36.77 16.92
C THR A 157 -4.40 35.99 18.24
N ARG A 158 -3.46 36.27 19.15
CA ARG A 158 -2.92 37.55 19.62
C ARG A 158 -1.45 37.40 20.01
N ALA A 159 -0.65 38.37 19.59
CA ALA A 159 0.40 38.94 20.42
C ALA A 159 -0.23 40.07 21.24
N LEU A 160 -0.08 40.02 22.57
CA LEU A 160 0.21 41.15 23.46
C LEU A 160 0.54 40.60 24.84
#